data_AF-A0A1Q3MFY9-F1
#
_entry.id   AF-A0A1Q3MFY9-F1
#
_cell.length_a   1.000
_cell.length_b   1.000
_cell.length_c   1.000
_cell.angle_alpha   90.00
_cell.angle_beta   90.00
_cell.angle_gamma   90.00
#
_symmetry.space_group_name_H-M   'P 1'
#
loop_
_entity.id
_entity.type
_entity.pdbx_description
1 polymer ?
#
loop_
_entity_poly.entity_id
_entity_poly.type
_entity_poly.pdbx_seq_one_letter_code
_entity_poly.pdbx_strand_id
1 'polypeptide(L)' 'MVLTHACTSNQVIDLSTDNPDAFDSFPSTVTVTAGNSSAVFYATTAEDAEGSIQVSASANGKTAIGVMEILQPQDAGH' A
#
# COMPACT_ATOMS: atom_id res chain seq x y z
N MET A 1 13.07 6.58 -28.50
CA MET A 1 13.43 7.24 -27.23
C MET A 1 12.28 7.01 -26.25
N VAL A 2 12.38 5.97 -25.42
CA VAL A 2 11.36 5.71 -24.39
C VAL A 2 11.69 6.64 -23.22
N LEU A 3 10.81 7.60 -22.95
CA LEU A 3 10.88 8.41 -21.74
C LEU A 3 10.00 7.72 -20.69
N THR A 4 10.48 6.61 -20.16
CA THR A 4 9.89 6.05 -18.94
C THR A 4 10.42 6.90 -17.79
N HIS A 5 9.52 7.54 -17.04
CA HIS A 5 9.84 8.30 -15.82
C HIS A 5 10.27 7.34 -14.69
N ALA A 6 11.32 6.57 -14.92
CA ALA A 6 11.93 5.72 -13.91
C ALA A 6 12.59 6.59 -12.86
N CYS A 7 12.49 6.20 -11.59
CA CYS A 7 13.24 6.87 -10.53
C CYS A 7 14.74 6.80 -10.85
N THR A 8 15.42 7.94 -10.85
CA THR A 8 16.87 8.02 -11.12
C THR A 8 17.73 7.57 -9.93
N SER A 9 17.11 7.34 -8.78
CA SER A 9 17.70 6.89 -7.52
C SER A 9 16.68 6.06 -6.74
N ASN A 10 17.12 5.35 -5.71
CA ASN A 10 16.21 4.64 -4.81
C ASN A 10 15.33 5.65 -4.07
N GLN A 11 14.04 5.39 -4.00
CA GLN A 11 13.07 6.24 -3.33
C GLN A 11 12.38 5.46 -2.22
N VAL A 12 12.47 5.96 -0.99
CA VAL A 12 11.69 5.44 0.13
C VAL A 12 10.33 6.13 0.08
N ILE A 13 9.29 5.31 0.11
CA ILE A 13 7.89 5.73 0.12
C ILE A 13 7.33 5.38 1.49
N ASP A 14 6.82 6.37 2.20
CA ASP A 14 6.12 6.17 3.45
C ASP A 14 4.69 5.72 3.16
N LEU A 15 4.27 4.63 3.78
CA LEU A 15 2.93 4.06 3.67
C LEU A 15 2.20 4.27 5.00
N SER A 16 0.98 4.78 4.92
CA SER A 16 0.09 4.96 6.07
C SER A 16 -1.29 4.47 5.71
N THR A 17 -2.04 4.01 6.71
CA THR A 17 -3.46 3.70 6.57
C THR A 17 -4.28 4.47 7.59
N ASP A 18 -5.53 4.76 7.23
CA ASP A 18 -6.54 5.34 8.13
C ASP A 18 -7.05 4.32 9.15
N ASN A 19 -6.92 3.01 8.87
CA ASN A 19 -7.39 1.94 9.74
C ASN A 19 -6.27 0.90 10.00
N PRO A 20 -5.33 1.18 10.92
CA PRO A 20 -4.20 0.28 11.19
C PRO A 20 -4.64 -1.06 11.80
N ASP A 21 -5.74 -1.09 12.57
CA ASP A 21 -6.26 -2.29 13.21
C ASP A 21 -6.83 -3.32 12.21
N ALA A 22 -7.09 -2.91 10.96
CA ALA A 22 -7.49 -3.81 9.88
C ALA A 22 -6.34 -4.71 9.38
N PHE A 23 -5.10 -4.48 9.83
CA PHE A 23 -3.92 -5.22 9.41
C PHE A 23 -3.19 -5.86 10.60
N ASP A 24 -2.89 -7.15 10.49
CA ASP A 24 -1.97 -7.84 11.40
C ASP A 24 -0.51 -7.45 11.11
N SER A 25 -0.19 -7.22 9.83
CA SER A 25 1.11 -6.74 9.38
C SER A 25 0.95 -5.78 8.22
N PHE A 26 1.39 -4.53 8.40
CA PHE A 26 1.45 -3.53 7.35
C PHE A 26 2.82 -2.83 7.36
N PRO A 27 3.53 -2.78 6.21
CA PRO A 27 4.83 -2.14 6.15
C PRO A 27 4.66 -0.62 6.18
N SER A 28 5.39 0.06 7.07
CA SER A 28 5.39 1.53 7.15
C SER A 28 6.12 2.20 5.98
N THR A 29 6.99 1.46 5.29
CA THR A 29 7.77 1.99 4.16
C THR A 29 7.95 0.95 3.06
N VAL A 30 7.97 1.39 1.81
CA VAL A 30 8.39 0.58 0.66
C VAL A 30 9.48 1.32 -0.13
N THR A 31 10.46 0.59 -0.65
CA THR A 31 11.54 1.18 -1.46
C THR A 31 11.30 0.90 -2.94
N VAL A 32 11.17 1.96 -3.74
CA VAL A 32 11.22 1.88 -5.20
C VAL A 32 12.69 1.95 -5.63
N THR A 33 13.19 0.86 -6.19
CA THR A 33 14.57 0.79 -6.70
C THR A 33 14.75 1.67 -7.94
N ALA A 34 15.94 2.26 -8.09
CA ALA A 34 16.30 3.04 -9.27
C ALA A 34 16.04 2.26 -10.57
N GLY A 35 15.63 2.96 -11.62
CA GLY A 35 15.22 2.34 -12.89
C GLY A 35 13.79 1.83 -12.93
N ASN A 36 13.08 1.82 -11.79
CA ASN A 36 11.67 1.43 -11.70
C ASN A 36 10.77 2.62 -11.37
N SER A 37 9.50 2.48 -11.70
CA SER A 37 8.43 3.45 -11.38
C SER A 37 7.46 2.91 -10.31
N SER A 38 7.60 1.64 -9.93
CA SER A 38 6.70 0.93 -9.03
C SER A 38 7.47 -0.01 -8.12
N ALA A 39 6.92 -0.27 -6.93
CA ALA A 39 7.36 -1.32 -6.03
C ALA A 39 6.15 -2.10 -5.51
N VAL A 40 6.40 -3.32 -5.05
CA VAL A 40 5.38 -4.18 -4.43
C VAL A 40 5.68 -4.26 -2.95
N PHE A 41 4.64 -4.16 -2.12
CA PHE A 41 4.70 -4.42 -0.70
C PHE A 41 3.67 -5.50 -0.35
N TYR A 42 3.90 -6.19 0.76
CA TYR A 42 3.02 -7.24 1.26
C TYR A 42 2.41 -6.78 2.58
N ALA A 43 1.11 -6.99 2.73
CA ALA A 43 0.38 -6.72 3.96
C ALA A 43 -0.56 -7.90 4.25
N THR A 44 -0.86 -8.11 5.52
CA THR A 44 -1.75 -9.16 6.01
C THR A 44 -2.90 -8.49 6.75
N THR A 45 -4.13 -8.76 6.32
CA THR A 45 -5.35 -8.26 6.98
C THR A 45 -5.62 -9.05 8.24
N ALA A 46 -6.24 -8.42 9.24
CA ALA A 46 -6.77 -9.14 10.39
C ALA A 46 -7.95 -10.04 9.99
N GLU A 47 -8.24 -11.10 10.76
CA GLU A 47 -9.29 -12.08 10.44
C GLU A 47 -10.69 -11.45 10.36
N ASP A 48 -10.98 -10.50 11.24
CA ASP A 48 -12.25 -9.78 11.31
C ASP A 48 -12.20 -8.41 10.60
N ALA A 49 -11.19 -8.16 9.77
CA ALA A 49 -11.09 -6.88 9.06
C ALA A 49 -12.20 -6.75 8.00
N GLU A 50 -12.90 -5.61 8.00
CA GLU A 50 -13.96 -5.34 7.06
C GLU A 50 -14.06 -3.85 6.71
N GLY A 51 -14.54 -3.59 5.49
CA GLY A 51 -14.93 -2.26 5.05
C GLY A 51 -13.92 -1.55 4.16
N SER A 52 -14.14 -0.26 3.95
CA SER A 52 -13.31 0.59 3.12
C SER A 52 -12.14 1.14 3.93
N ILE A 53 -10.92 0.80 3.53
CA ILE A 53 -9.70 1.39 4.08
C ILE A 53 -9.04 2.32 3.07
N GLN A 54 -8.42 3.38 3.58
CA GLN A 54 -7.57 4.26 2.77
C GLN A 54 -6.10 3.95 3.05
N VAL A 55 -5.32 3.83 1.98
CA VAL A 55 -3.87 3.68 2.02
C VAL A 55 -3.26 4.91 1.35
N SER A 56 -2.42 5.61 2.10
CA SER A 56 -1.67 6.78 1.66
C SER A 56 -0.22 6.41 1.44
N ALA A 57 0.30 6.68 0.24
CA ALA A 57 1.70 6.52 -0.11
C ALA A 57 2.31 7.89 -0.35
N SER A 58 3.33 8.27 0.41
CA SER A 58 3.96 9.59 0.30
C SER A 58 5.46 9.50 0.05
N ALA A 59 5.94 10.36 -0.86
CA ALA A 59 7.35 10.47 -1.19
C ALA A 59 7.68 11.85 -1.77
N ASN A 60 8.79 12.44 -1.34
CA ASN A 60 9.24 13.79 -1.75
C ASN A 60 8.14 14.86 -1.70
N GLY A 61 7.26 14.79 -0.69
CA GLY A 61 6.15 15.74 -0.52
C GLY A 61 4.96 15.55 -1.48
N LYS A 62 4.93 14.46 -2.26
CA LYS A 62 3.74 14.03 -3.02
C LYS A 62 3.08 12.86 -2.31
N THR A 63 1.75 12.87 -2.25
CA THR A 63 0.96 11.79 -1.66
C THR A 63 -0.03 11.25 -2.68
N ALA A 64 -0.05 9.93 -2.83
CA ALA A 64 -1.07 9.19 -3.56
C ALA A 64 -1.96 8.47 -2.55
N ILE A 65 -3.28 8.46 -2.81
CA ILE A 65 -4.26 7.80 -1.94
C ILE A 65 -4.96 6.74 -2.76
N GLY A 66 -4.93 5.50 -2.27
CA GLY A 66 -5.71 4.38 -2.78
C GLY A 66 -6.79 4.00 -1.77
N VAL A 67 -7.95 3.61 -2.27
CA VAL A 67 -9.01 3.01 -1.46
C VAL A 67 -9.04 1.53 -1.75
N MET A 68 -9.07 0.72 -0.70
CA MET A 68 -9.21 -0.73 -0.80
C MET A 68 -10.43 -1.16 0.01
N GLU A 69 -11.25 -2.02 -0.57
CA GLU A 69 -12.39 -2.62 0.13
C GLU A 69 -11.96 -4.01 0.63
N ILE A 70 -11.97 -4.18 1.96
CA ILE A 70 -11.77 -5.47 2.60
C ILE A 70 -13.15 -6.10 2.74
N LEU A 71 -13.40 -7.10 1.90
CA LEU A 71 -14.54 -7.97 2.09
C LEU A 71 -14.20 -8.93 3.23
N GLN A 72 -15.09 -9.01 4.21
CA GLN A 72 -15.02 -10.05 5.24
C GLN A 72 -14.80 -11.39 4.55
N PRO A 73 -13.98 -12.31 5.10
CA PRO A 73 -14.02 -13.68 4.64
C PRO A 73 -15.49 -14.13 4.73
N GLN A 74 -16.08 -14.42 3.57
CA GLN A 74 -17.47 -14.84 3.50
C GLN A 74 -17.59 -16.04 4.42
N ASP A 75 -18.34 -15.92 5.50
CA ASP A 75 -18.66 -17.05 6.35
C ASP A 75 -19.27 -18.12 5.44
N ALA A 76 -18.48 -19.15 5.16
CA ALA A 76 -18.93 -20.29 4.39
C ALA A 76 -19.76 -21.20 5.30
N GLY A 77 -20.84 -20.69 5.90
CA GLY A 77 -21.91 -21.51 6.44
C GLY A 77 -22.59 -21.01 7.70
N HIS A 78 -23.87 -20.64 7.54
CA HIS A 78 -24.97 -21.30 8.25
C HIS A 78 -26.25 -21.35 7.41
#